data_AF-A0AAD8DVZ9-F1
#
_entry.id   AF-A0AAD8DVZ9-F1
#
_cell.length_a   1.000
_cell.length_b   1.000
_cell.length_c   1.000
_cell.angle_alpha   90.00
_cell.angle_beta   90.00
_cell.angle_gamma   90.00
#
_symmetry.space_group_name_H-M   'P 1'
#
loop_
_entity.id
_entity.type
_entity.pdbx_description
1 polymer ?
#
loop_
_entity_poly.entity_id
_entity_poly.type
_entity_poly.pdbx_seq_one_letter_code
_entity_poly.pdbx_strand_id
1 'polypeptide(L)'
;MLSSFSKNTLKQYNVTYKIWWEFCQKQSIDPFTPSIPIIMYFLTEQFNLGASYGSLNSHKSALAVIIGSKIGDDDRVKRLLKGFYKIKPPGPKYHTTWDPSKVLNVLKTWTPNTSLNFEKLSKKLVMLLALSTAQRAQTLSLIKIPNITVNHAGVHISITDAIKTSGLGRSQPNLFLPFFEKIEICPASTLRDYINFTQSLRGSNTHLILSLNKPHKPVSPSTISRWIKNTLSVCGIDISIFSGHSTRHASTSTANAKRSVTRYNKANSRLDK
;
A
#
# COMPACT_ATOMS: atom_id res chain seq x y z
N MET A 1 11.90 -16.56 -17.70
CA MET A 1 10.44 -16.34 -17.63
C MET A 1 9.95 -16.09 -16.19
N LEU A 2 10.20 -16.96 -15.21
CA LEU A 2 9.70 -16.82 -13.83
C LEU A 2 10.14 -15.53 -13.12
N SER A 3 11.37 -15.06 -13.36
CA SER A 3 11.90 -13.81 -12.79
C SER A 3 11.20 -12.54 -13.29
N SER A 4 10.34 -12.64 -14.32
CA SER A 4 9.51 -11.52 -14.78
C SER A 4 8.38 -11.18 -13.80
N PHE A 5 8.04 -12.09 -12.89
CA PHE A 5 6.97 -11.90 -11.91
C PHE A 5 7.55 -11.54 -10.54
N SER A 6 6.85 -10.66 -9.83
CA SER A 6 7.14 -10.46 -8.40
C SER A 6 6.80 -11.73 -7.61
N LYS A 7 7.50 -11.97 -6.49
CA LYS A 7 7.21 -13.11 -5.58
C LYS A 7 5.73 -13.15 -5.17
N ASN A 8 5.10 -12.00 -4.96
CA ASN A 8 3.68 -11.91 -4.62
C ASN A 8 2.78 -12.34 -5.78
N THR A 9 3.11 -11.95 -7.01
CA THR A 9 2.38 -12.38 -8.22
C THR A 9 2.45 -13.89 -8.37
N LEU A 10 3.65 -14.47 -8.20
CA LEU A 10 3.85 -15.92 -8.26
C LEU A 10 3.03 -16.65 -7.20
N LYS A 11 3.05 -16.15 -5.96
CA LYS A 11 2.22 -16.71 -4.87
C LYS A 11 0.72 -16.66 -5.20
N GLN A 12 0.25 -15.56 -5.80
CA GLN A 12 -1.14 -15.42 -6.22
C GLN A 12 -1.50 -16.38 -7.37
N TYR A 13 -0.60 -16.53 -8.36
CA TYR A 13 -0.83 -17.43 -9.49
C TYR A 13 -0.82 -18.90 -9.09
N ASN A 14 0.02 -19.29 -8.12
CA ASN A 14 0.02 -20.65 -7.58
C ASN A 14 -1.34 -21.08 -7.01
N VAL A 15 -2.10 -20.14 -6.43
CA VAL A 15 -3.48 -20.42 -6.00
C VAL A 15 -4.35 -20.78 -7.20
N THR A 16 -4.26 -20.02 -8.30
CA THR A 16 -4.97 -20.35 -9.54
C THR A 16 -4.56 -21.70 -10.08
N TYR A 17 -3.26 -21.99 -10.18
CA TYR A 17 -2.78 -23.24 -10.74
C TYR A 17 -3.28 -24.46 -9.97
N LYS A 18 -3.35 -24.38 -8.63
CA LYS A 18 -3.91 -25.45 -7.81
C LYS A 18 -5.39 -25.70 -8.14
N ILE A 19 -6.20 -24.64 -8.17
CA ILE A 19 -7.64 -24.75 -8.44
C ILE A 19 -7.91 -25.21 -9.88
N TRP A 20 -7.12 -24.72 -10.84
CA TRP A 20 -7.19 -25.15 -12.24
C TRP A 20 -6.85 -26.63 -12.40
N TRP A 21 -5.78 -27.09 -11.74
CA TRP A 21 -5.37 -28.49 -11.76
C TRP A 21 -6.46 -29.42 -11.21
N GLU A 22 -7.09 -29.05 -10.08
CA GLU A 22 -8.23 -29.79 -9.52
C GLU A 22 -9.43 -29.82 -10.47
N PHE A 23 -9.73 -28.70 -11.13
CA PHE A 23 -10.79 -28.62 -12.14
C PHE A 23 -10.50 -29.53 -13.35
N CYS A 24 -9.30 -29.48 -13.90
CA CYS A 24 -8.89 -30.32 -15.04
C CYS A 24 -8.96 -31.81 -14.72
N GLN A 25 -8.51 -32.22 -13.53
CA GLN A 25 -8.61 -33.62 -13.11
C GLN A 25 -10.06 -34.10 -13.04
N LYS A 26 -10.96 -33.29 -12.46
CA LYS A 26 -12.39 -33.63 -12.35
C LYS A 26 -13.07 -33.79 -13.70
N GLN A 27 -12.64 -33.02 -14.69
CA GLN A 27 -13.22 -33.02 -16.03
C GLN A 27 -12.45 -33.91 -17.02
N SER A 28 -11.37 -34.57 -16.57
CA SER A 28 -10.45 -35.37 -17.41
C SER A 28 -9.89 -34.58 -18.62
N ILE A 29 -9.47 -33.34 -18.39
CA ILE A 29 -8.95 -32.42 -19.40
C ILE A 29 -7.43 -32.25 -19.23
N ASP A 30 -6.68 -32.14 -20.33
CA ASP A 30 -5.28 -31.71 -20.28
C ASP A 30 -5.17 -30.23 -19.82
N PRO A 31 -4.51 -29.95 -18.69
CA PRO A 31 -4.39 -28.59 -18.15
C PRO A 31 -3.56 -27.63 -19.01
N PHE A 32 -2.78 -28.12 -20.00
CA PHE A 32 -1.91 -27.29 -20.83
C PHE A 32 -2.48 -26.99 -22.22
N THR A 33 -3.42 -27.79 -22.70
CA THR A 33 -4.06 -27.61 -24.02
C THR A 33 -5.60 -27.48 -23.98
N PRO A 34 -6.19 -26.75 -23.01
CA PRO A 34 -7.64 -26.60 -22.94
C PRO A 34 -8.18 -25.75 -24.11
N SER A 35 -9.40 -26.07 -24.55
CA SER A 35 -10.15 -25.21 -25.46
C SER A 35 -10.66 -23.95 -24.75
N ILE A 36 -10.92 -22.87 -25.50
CA ILE A 36 -11.50 -21.63 -24.93
C ILE A 36 -12.82 -21.87 -24.19
N PRO A 37 -13.77 -22.68 -24.69
CA PRO A 37 -14.98 -23.04 -23.94
C PRO A 37 -14.70 -23.63 -22.55
N ILE A 38 -13.68 -24.48 -22.42
CA ILE A 38 -13.29 -25.08 -21.12
C ILE A 38 -12.81 -23.99 -20.16
N ILE A 39 -11.99 -23.05 -20.63
CA ILE A 39 -11.51 -21.94 -19.81
C ILE A 39 -12.67 -21.04 -19.37
N MET A 40 -13.62 -20.76 -20.27
CA MET A 40 -14.83 -20.01 -19.95
C MET A 40 -15.68 -20.74 -18.92
N TYR A 41 -15.80 -22.06 -19.04
CA TYR A 41 -16.53 -22.88 -18.07
C TYR A 41 -15.86 -22.81 -16.69
N PHE A 42 -14.55 -22.98 -16.61
CA PHE A 42 -13.79 -22.79 -15.38
C PHE A 42 -14.01 -21.41 -14.74
N LEU A 43 -13.89 -20.33 -15.51
CA LEU A 43 -14.10 -18.97 -14.98
C LEU A 43 -15.53 -18.75 -14.49
N THR A 44 -16.51 -19.38 -15.15
CA THR A 44 -17.92 -19.33 -14.74
C THR A 44 -18.16 -20.11 -13.45
N GLU A 45 -17.57 -21.30 -13.30
CA GLU A 45 -17.60 -22.06 -12.05
C GLU A 45 -17.01 -21.23 -10.89
N GLN A 46 -15.84 -20.61 -11.09
CA GLN A 46 -15.23 -19.76 -10.07
C GLN A 46 -16.09 -18.55 -9.73
N PHE A 47 -16.78 -17.95 -10.71
CA PHE A 47 -17.72 -16.86 -10.46
C PHE A 47 -18.91 -17.33 -9.61
N ASN A 48 -19.47 -18.50 -9.93
CA ASN A 48 -20.59 -19.11 -9.19
C ASN A 48 -20.19 -19.47 -7.74
N LEU A 49 -18.93 -19.86 -7.53
CA LEU A 49 -18.34 -20.05 -6.19
C LEU A 49 -18.07 -18.72 -5.45
N GLY A 50 -18.45 -17.58 -6.02
CA GLY A 50 -18.40 -16.28 -5.38
C GLY A 50 -17.10 -15.50 -5.60
N ALA A 51 -16.21 -15.95 -6.50
CA ALA A 51 -14.97 -15.25 -6.79
C ALA A 51 -15.22 -13.81 -7.27
N SER A 52 -14.42 -12.87 -6.76
CA SER A 52 -14.50 -11.47 -7.19
C SER A 52 -14.01 -11.30 -8.63
N TYR A 53 -14.43 -10.22 -9.30
CA TYR A 53 -13.88 -9.84 -10.61
C TYR A 53 -12.35 -9.80 -10.61
N GLY A 54 -11.73 -9.25 -9.55
CA GLY A 54 -10.28 -9.20 -9.42
C GLY A 54 -9.63 -10.59 -9.35
N SER A 55 -10.27 -11.53 -8.65
CA SER A 55 -9.84 -12.93 -8.58
C SER A 55 -9.93 -13.61 -9.95
N LEU A 56 -11.06 -13.43 -10.65
CA LEU A 56 -11.28 -14.01 -11.97
C LEU A 56 -10.30 -13.47 -13.01
N ASN A 57 -10.04 -12.17 -12.99
CA ASN A 57 -9.04 -11.58 -13.86
C ASN A 57 -7.62 -12.10 -13.53
N SER A 58 -7.33 -12.34 -12.25
CA SER A 58 -6.08 -12.99 -11.85
C SER A 58 -6.00 -14.43 -12.36
N HIS A 59 -7.10 -15.18 -12.30
CA HIS A 59 -7.14 -16.55 -12.82
C HIS A 59 -6.86 -16.57 -14.32
N LYS A 60 -7.54 -15.71 -15.10
CA LYS A 60 -7.27 -15.52 -16.53
C LYS A 60 -5.79 -15.24 -16.79
N SER A 61 -5.21 -14.30 -16.04
CA SER A 61 -3.84 -13.84 -16.25
C SER A 61 -2.81 -14.92 -15.92
N ALA A 62 -3.07 -15.74 -14.89
CA ALA A 62 -2.23 -16.87 -14.55
C ALA A 62 -2.30 -17.96 -15.62
N LEU A 63 -3.51 -18.34 -16.07
CA LEU A 63 -3.68 -19.35 -17.12
C LEU A 63 -3.00 -18.96 -18.44
N ALA A 64 -3.04 -17.67 -18.80
CA ALA A 64 -2.35 -17.16 -19.98
C ALA A 64 -0.83 -17.36 -19.94
N VAL A 65 -0.21 -17.53 -18.76
CA VAL A 65 1.23 -17.82 -18.64
C VAL A 65 1.57 -19.25 -19.05
N ILE A 66 0.71 -20.21 -18.71
CA ILE A 66 1.00 -21.65 -18.90
C ILE A 66 0.38 -22.23 -20.18
N ILE A 67 -0.76 -21.70 -20.63
CA ILE A 67 -1.47 -22.16 -21.84
C ILE A 67 -1.20 -21.24 -23.04
N GLY A 68 -0.87 -19.97 -22.78
CA GLY A 68 -0.48 -18.99 -23.80
C GLY A 68 -1.35 -17.72 -23.84
N SER A 69 -0.81 -16.67 -24.44
CA SER A 69 -1.39 -15.31 -24.46
C SER A 69 -2.75 -15.22 -25.16
N LYS A 70 -3.07 -16.16 -26.05
CA LYS A 70 -4.34 -16.21 -26.80
C LYS A 70 -5.57 -16.14 -25.90
N ILE A 71 -5.51 -16.66 -24.67
CA ILE A 71 -6.60 -16.57 -23.68
C ILE A 71 -6.86 -15.13 -23.24
N GLY A 72 -5.78 -14.37 -23.02
CA GLY A 72 -5.86 -12.99 -22.57
C GLY A 72 -6.53 -12.10 -23.61
N ASP A 73 -6.32 -12.44 -24.89
CA ASP A 73 -6.73 -11.67 -26.06
C ASP A 73 -8.05 -12.13 -26.69
N ASP A 74 -8.54 -13.34 -26.40
CA ASP A 74 -9.80 -13.86 -26.91
C ASP A 74 -11.02 -13.00 -26.49
N ASP A 75 -11.80 -12.57 -27.47
CA ASP A 75 -12.94 -11.67 -27.26
C ASP A 75 -14.08 -12.30 -26.45
N ARG A 76 -14.25 -13.64 -26.51
CA ARG A 76 -15.27 -14.34 -25.72
C ARG A 76 -14.91 -14.31 -24.25
N VAL A 77 -13.63 -14.54 -23.92
CA VAL A 77 -13.12 -14.43 -22.54
C VAL A 77 -13.21 -13.00 -22.02
N LYS A 78 -12.85 -12.00 -22.84
CA LYS A 78 -13.02 -10.58 -22.49
C LYS A 78 -14.48 -10.21 -22.24
N ARG A 79 -15.40 -10.63 -23.12
CA ARG A 79 -16.85 -10.41 -22.97
C ARG A 79 -17.40 -11.09 -21.73
N LEU A 80 -16.97 -12.31 -21.44
CA LEU A 80 -17.37 -13.04 -20.23
C LEU A 80 -16.99 -12.28 -18.95
N LEU A 81 -15.72 -11.86 -18.83
CA LEU A 81 -15.27 -11.06 -17.68
C LEU A 81 -16.02 -9.72 -17.58
N LYS A 82 -16.32 -9.07 -18.71
CA LYS A 82 -17.16 -7.86 -18.74
C LYS A 82 -18.58 -8.15 -18.25
N GLY A 83 -19.14 -9.32 -18.57
CA GLY A 83 -20.40 -9.82 -18.04
C GLY A 83 -20.36 -9.95 -16.52
N PHE A 84 -19.35 -10.64 -15.98
CA PHE A 84 -19.17 -10.78 -14.52
C PHE A 84 -19.03 -9.43 -13.82
N TYR A 85 -18.29 -8.48 -14.41
CA TYR A 85 -18.20 -7.12 -13.89
C TYR A 85 -19.56 -6.41 -13.83
N LYS A 86 -20.41 -6.57 -14.86
CA LYS A 86 -21.75 -5.95 -14.87
C LYS A 86 -22.71 -6.61 -13.88
N ILE A 87 -22.65 -7.93 -13.76
CA ILE A 87 -23.52 -8.69 -12.84
C ILE A 87 -23.12 -8.38 -11.39
N LYS A 88 -21.82 -8.30 -11.10
CA LYS A 88 -21.29 -8.06 -9.74
C LYS A 88 -20.16 -7.03 -9.80
N PRO A 89 -20.49 -5.74 -9.93
CA PRO A 89 -19.46 -4.69 -9.98
C PRO A 89 -18.69 -4.66 -8.66
N PRO A 90 -17.35 -4.58 -8.69
CA PRO A 90 -16.56 -4.45 -7.48
C PRO A 90 -16.82 -3.08 -6.85
N GLY A 91 -17.46 -3.08 -5.68
CA GLY A 91 -17.63 -1.87 -4.88
C GLY A 91 -16.29 -1.36 -4.34
N PRO A 92 -16.17 -0.04 -4.06
CA PRO A 92 -15.01 0.48 -3.36
C PRO A 92 -14.91 -0.15 -1.97
N LYS A 93 -13.69 -0.44 -1.53
CA LYS A 93 -13.48 -1.01 -0.19
C LYS A 93 -13.94 -0.07 0.94
N TYR A 94 -13.88 1.24 0.71
CA TYR A 94 -14.30 2.26 1.66
C TYR A 94 -15.28 3.22 0.98
N HIS A 95 -16.44 3.45 1.58
CA HIS A 95 -17.43 4.43 1.10
C HIS A 95 -17.10 5.85 1.56
N THR A 96 -16.42 5.97 2.70
CA THR A 96 -16.00 7.23 3.31
C THR A 96 -14.50 7.19 3.63
N THR A 97 -13.94 8.35 3.97
CA THR A 97 -12.60 8.46 4.58
C THR A 97 -12.74 8.85 6.04
N TRP A 98 -11.66 8.77 6.81
CA TRP A 98 -11.59 9.24 8.19
C TRP A 98 -10.79 10.53 8.28
N ASP A 99 -11.04 11.34 9.31
CA ASP A 99 -10.38 12.65 9.49
C ASP A 99 -8.97 12.52 10.08
N PRO A 100 -7.90 12.92 9.34
CA PRO A 100 -6.53 12.94 9.83
C PRO A 100 -6.32 13.73 11.12
N SER A 101 -7.15 14.75 11.38
CA SER A 101 -7.02 15.63 12.54
C SER A 101 -7.19 14.87 13.86
N LYS A 102 -8.10 13.88 13.90
CA LYS A 102 -8.27 13.01 15.09
C LYS A 102 -6.98 12.29 15.46
N VAL A 103 -6.31 11.71 14.45
CA VAL A 103 -5.03 11.02 14.66
C VAL A 103 -3.95 12.00 15.06
N LEU A 104 -3.82 13.14 14.35
CA LEU A 104 -2.81 14.15 14.66
C LEU A 104 -2.95 14.71 16.08
N ASN A 105 -4.18 14.90 16.56
CA ASN A 105 -4.45 15.37 17.93
C ASN A 105 -3.95 14.38 18.98
N VAL A 106 -4.14 13.07 18.76
CA VAL A 106 -3.60 12.03 19.66
C VAL A 106 -2.08 11.95 19.57
N LEU A 107 -1.51 12.01 18.36
CA LEU A 107 -0.04 11.99 18.20
C LEU A 107 0.63 13.22 18.82
N LYS A 108 -0.08 14.36 18.91
CA LYS A 108 0.40 15.57 19.60
C LYS A 108 0.65 15.32 21.09
N THR A 109 -0.13 14.45 21.74
CA THR A 109 0.06 14.13 23.18
C THR A 109 1.25 13.20 23.43
N TRP A 110 1.79 12.57 22.39
CA TRP A 110 2.98 11.71 22.49
C TRP A 110 4.24 12.57 22.41
N THR A 111 4.45 13.43 23.39
CA THR A 111 5.56 14.38 23.43
C THR A 111 6.15 14.45 24.84
N PRO A 112 7.47 14.67 25.00
CA PRO A 112 8.50 14.79 23.97
C PRO A 112 8.85 13.43 23.31
N ASN A 113 9.42 13.46 22.09
CA ASN A 113 9.83 12.24 21.40
C ASN A 113 10.89 11.44 22.18
N THR A 114 11.75 12.13 22.93
CA THR A 114 12.85 11.55 23.70
C THR A 114 12.40 10.74 24.92
N SER A 115 11.19 10.98 25.44
CA SER A 115 10.63 10.22 26.57
C SER A 115 9.78 9.02 26.13
N LEU A 116 9.50 8.89 24.83
CA LEU A 116 8.72 7.78 24.31
C LEU A 116 9.54 6.49 24.31
N ASN A 117 8.89 5.39 24.69
CA ASN A 117 9.48 4.07 24.48
C ASN A 117 9.59 3.75 22.99
N PHE A 118 10.44 2.77 22.67
CA PHE A 118 10.76 2.39 21.29
C PHE A 118 9.51 2.09 20.44
N GLU A 119 8.52 1.42 21.03
CA GLU A 119 7.28 1.06 20.34
C GLU A 119 6.43 2.28 19.98
N LYS A 120 6.17 3.17 20.94
CA LYS A 120 5.40 4.40 20.71
C LYS A 120 6.10 5.30 19.70
N LEU A 121 7.42 5.48 19.83
CA LEU A 121 8.20 6.29 18.90
C LEU A 121 8.17 5.70 17.48
N SER A 122 8.33 4.38 17.34
CA SER A 122 8.24 3.68 16.05
C SER A 122 6.87 3.87 15.39
N LYS A 123 5.78 3.67 16.15
CA LYS A 123 4.41 3.84 15.66
C LYS A 123 4.11 5.29 15.30
N LYS A 124 4.60 6.26 16.09
CA LYS A 124 4.48 7.69 15.82
C LYS A 124 5.13 8.06 14.50
N LEU A 125 6.39 7.66 14.31
CA LEU A 125 7.12 7.93 13.08
C LEU A 125 6.41 7.33 11.87
N VAL A 126 6.05 6.05 11.94
CA VAL A 126 5.36 5.36 10.84
C VAL A 126 4.05 6.05 10.47
N MET A 127 3.26 6.46 11.46
CA MET A 127 1.99 7.13 11.21
C MET A 127 2.18 8.52 10.60
N LEU A 128 3.14 9.30 11.11
CA LEU A 128 3.45 10.63 10.57
C LEU A 128 3.98 10.55 9.14
N LEU A 129 4.87 9.60 8.84
CA LEU A 129 5.37 9.36 7.47
C LEU A 129 4.24 8.94 6.53
N ALA A 130 3.36 8.04 6.96
CA ALA A 130 2.21 7.61 6.16
C ALA A 130 1.25 8.77 5.87
N LEU A 131 1.01 9.64 6.87
CA LEU A 131 0.13 10.78 6.73
C LEU A 131 0.71 11.87 5.84
N SER A 132 1.99 12.22 6.00
CA SER A 132 2.64 13.32 5.31
C SER A 132 2.99 12.99 3.86
N THR A 133 3.45 11.77 3.60
CA THR A 133 3.92 11.37 2.26
C THR A 133 2.84 10.68 1.42
N ALA A 134 1.75 10.22 2.07
CA ALA A 134 0.71 9.39 1.46
C ALA A 134 1.25 8.15 0.71
N GLN A 135 2.41 7.65 1.12
CA GLN A 135 3.07 6.50 0.51
C GLN A 135 2.50 5.17 1.01
N ARG A 136 2.72 4.11 0.23
CA ARG A 136 2.34 2.75 0.63
C ARG A 136 3.30 2.23 1.70
N ALA A 137 2.83 1.29 2.52
CA ALA A 137 3.68 0.60 3.50
C ALA A 137 4.92 -0.05 2.86
N GLN A 138 4.84 -0.52 1.61
CA GLN A 138 5.99 -1.02 0.86
C GLN A 138 7.07 0.05 0.69
N THR A 139 6.70 1.26 0.26
CA THR A 139 7.64 2.37 0.12
C THR A 139 8.30 2.70 1.46
N LEU A 140 7.50 2.76 2.53
CA LEU A 140 8.01 3.05 3.88
C LEU A 140 8.98 1.97 4.39
N SER A 141 8.75 0.69 4.11
CA SER A 141 9.67 -0.39 4.49
C SER A 141 11.00 -0.36 3.75
N LEU A 142 11.07 0.33 2.60
CA LEU A 142 12.27 0.42 1.76
C LEU A 142 13.11 1.67 2.04
N ILE A 143 12.71 2.50 3.01
CA ILE A 143 13.51 3.65 3.41
C ILE A 143 14.81 3.15 4.05
N LYS A 144 15.95 3.61 3.53
CA LYS A 144 17.29 3.31 4.03
C LYS A 144 17.97 4.58 4.51
N ILE A 145 18.65 4.53 5.65
CA ILE A 145 19.32 5.68 6.26
C ILE A 145 20.33 6.35 5.32
N PRO A 146 21.19 5.62 4.58
CA PRO A 146 22.16 6.25 3.67
C PRO A 146 21.52 7.10 2.57
N ASN A 147 20.23 6.89 2.29
CA ASN A 147 19.49 7.63 1.27
C ASN A 147 18.69 8.81 1.84
N ILE A 148 18.91 9.15 3.11
CA ILE A 148 18.26 10.27 3.79
C ILE A 148 19.23 11.44 3.80
N THR A 149 18.84 12.57 3.21
CA THR A 149 19.62 13.81 3.25
C THR A 149 18.82 14.90 3.93
N VAL A 150 19.48 15.63 4.84
CA VAL A 150 18.85 16.71 5.62
C VAL A 150 19.39 18.04 5.12
N ASN A 151 18.52 19.00 4.86
CA ASN A 151 18.86 20.38 4.52
C ASN A 151 18.11 21.36 5.44
N HIS A 152 18.30 22.66 5.23
CA HIS A 152 17.65 23.70 6.04
C HIS A 152 16.12 23.71 5.89
N ALA A 153 15.59 23.25 4.75
CA ALA A 153 14.15 23.23 4.46
C ALA A 153 13.44 21.98 5.01
N GLY A 154 14.15 20.86 5.15
CA GLY A 154 13.55 19.58 5.50
C GLY A 154 14.46 18.37 5.27
N VAL A 155 13.82 17.21 5.10
CA VAL A 155 14.48 15.92 4.88
C VAL A 155 14.05 15.36 3.53
N HIS A 156 15.02 15.01 2.70
CA HIS A 156 14.82 14.26 1.47
C HIS A 156 15.12 12.78 1.69
N ILE A 157 14.29 11.91 1.11
CA ILE A 157 14.41 10.46 1.23
C ILE A 157 14.27 9.85 -0.16
N SER A 158 15.37 9.30 -0.67
CA SER A 158 15.40 8.64 -1.98
C SER A 158 15.11 7.14 -1.83
N ILE A 159 14.07 6.66 -2.52
CA ILE A 159 13.74 5.24 -2.59
C ILE A 159 14.44 4.64 -3.80
N THR A 160 15.57 3.98 -3.60
CA THR A 160 16.37 3.41 -4.70
C THR A 160 15.90 2.03 -5.13
N ASP A 161 15.28 1.27 -4.22
CA ASP A 161 14.75 -0.06 -4.50
C ASP A 161 13.54 -0.02 -5.45
N ALA A 162 13.43 -1.03 -6.31
CA ALA A 162 12.30 -1.16 -7.22
C ALA A 162 10.99 -1.45 -6.46
N ILE A 163 9.96 -0.68 -6.77
CA ILE A 163 8.61 -0.83 -6.24
C ILE A 163 7.62 -1.17 -7.37
N LYS A 164 6.38 -1.51 -7.01
CA LYS A 164 5.34 -1.89 -7.99
C LYS A 164 5.10 -0.84 -9.09
N THR A 165 5.38 0.44 -8.81
CA THR A 165 5.19 1.54 -9.78
C THR A 165 6.45 1.90 -10.55
N SER A 166 7.59 1.29 -10.23
CA SER A 166 8.83 1.45 -10.98
C SER A 166 8.69 0.85 -12.38
N GLY A 167 9.46 1.36 -13.33
CA GLY A 167 9.48 0.89 -14.70
C GLY A 167 10.63 1.56 -15.46
N LEU A 168 10.93 1.04 -16.66
CA LEU A 168 11.93 1.62 -17.54
C LEU A 168 11.63 3.10 -17.80
N GLY A 169 12.64 3.96 -17.63
CA GLY A 169 12.53 5.41 -17.81
C GLY A 169 11.70 6.15 -16.75
N ARG A 170 11.17 5.48 -15.72
CA ARG A 170 10.41 6.15 -14.64
C ARG A 170 11.32 6.52 -13.48
N SER A 171 11.25 7.77 -13.05
CA SER A 171 11.89 8.23 -11.84
C SER A 171 11.36 7.48 -10.61
N GLN A 172 12.27 7.08 -9.73
CA GLN A 172 11.89 6.50 -8.46
C GLN A 172 11.36 7.58 -7.50
N PRO A 173 10.56 7.21 -6.48
CA PRO A 173 10.06 8.17 -5.52
C PRO A 173 11.19 8.86 -4.74
N ASN A 174 11.13 10.19 -4.70
CA ASN A 174 11.89 11.02 -3.78
C ASN A 174 10.90 11.72 -2.85
N LEU A 175 10.97 11.42 -1.55
CA LEU A 175 10.06 11.96 -0.56
C LEU A 175 10.68 13.20 0.07
N PHE A 176 9.89 14.25 0.26
CA PHE A 176 10.31 15.44 0.98
C PHE A 176 9.45 15.63 2.24
N LEU A 177 10.12 15.82 3.38
CA LEU A 177 9.51 16.08 4.68
C LEU A 177 9.97 17.46 5.15
N PRO A 178 9.14 18.51 5.01
CA PRO A 178 9.52 19.82 5.53
C PRO A 178 9.56 19.81 7.05
N PHE A 179 10.36 20.71 7.63
CA PHE A 179 10.25 21.02 9.05
C PHE A 179 8.98 21.84 9.29
N PHE A 180 8.11 21.35 10.17
CA PHE A 180 6.91 22.05 10.58
C PHE A 180 7.12 22.74 11.93
N GLU A 181 6.52 23.93 12.10
CA GLU A 181 6.51 24.69 13.35
C GLU A 181 5.92 23.89 14.53
N LYS A 182 4.92 23.05 14.23
CA LYS A 182 4.31 22.13 15.22
C LYS A 182 5.22 20.91 15.41
N ILE A 183 6.24 21.09 16.25
CA ILE A 183 7.30 20.10 16.50
C ILE A 183 6.73 18.76 16.98
N GLU A 184 5.63 18.77 17.75
CA GLU A 184 5.04 17.58 18.36
C GLU A 184 4.51 16.58 17.33
N ILE A 185 4.15 17.06 16.14
CA ILE A 185 3.64 16.25 15.02
C ILE A 185 4.53 16.38 13.76
N CYS A 186 5.74 16.93 13.91
CA CYS A 186 6.65 17.10 12.79
C CYS A 186 7.29 15.75 12.39
N PRO A 187 7.00 15.21 11.18
CA PRO A 187 7.63 13.98 10.70
C PRO A 187 9.16 14.10 10.60
N ALA A 188 9.69 15.25 10.19
CA ALA A 188 11.13 15.46 10.04
C ALA A 188 11.87 15.43 11.39
N SER A 189 11.34 16.13 12.41
CA SER A 189 11.92 16.10 13.77
C SER A 189 11.81 14.71 14.39
N THR A 190 10.63 14.07 14.25
CA THR A 190 10.41 12.70 14.76
C THR A 190 11.34 11.68 14.08
N LEU A 191 11.61 11.85 12.78
CA LEU A 191 12.55 11.01 12.04
C LEU A 191 13.97 11.14 12.60
N ARG A 192 14.43 12.37 12.86
CA ARG A 192 15.75 12.61 13.45
C ARG A 192 15.88 11.96 14.82
N ASP A 193 14.90 12.18 15.70
CA ASP A 193 14.89 11.62 17.05
C ASP A 193 14.86 10.08 17.03
N TYR A 194 14.10 9.50 16.10
CA TYR A 194 14.06 8.05 15.92
C TYR A 194 15.39 7.47 15.43
N ILE A 195 16.05 8.11 14.45
CA ILE A 195 17.37 7.67 13.97
C ILE A 195 18.38 7.65 15.12
N ASN A 196 18.40 8.72 15.93
CA ASN A 196 19.26 8.82 17.10
C ASN A 196 18.95 7.72 18.13
N PHE A 197 17.68 7.54 18.49
CA PHE A 197 17.24 6.53 19.46
C PHE A 197 17.64 5.11 19.04
N THR A 198 17.57 4.81 17.74
CA THR A 198 17.79 3.46 17.22
C THR A 198 19.23 3.18 16.82
N GLN A 199 20.14 4.15 16.92
CA GLN A 199 21.52 4.02 16.45
C GLN A 199 22.23 2.79 17.02
N SER A 200 22.11 2.55 18.33
CA SER A 200 22.71 1.39 19.02
C SER A 200 22.02 0.04 18.71
N LEU A 201 20.77 0.07 18.24
CA LEU A 201 19.98 -1.13 17.95
C LEU A 201 20.20 -1.68 16.53
N ARG A 202 20.84 -0.89 15.66
CA ARG A 202 20.91 -1.16 14.21
C ARG A 202 21.91 -2.26 13.83
N GLY A 203 23.04 -2.35 14.53
CA GLY A 203 24.17 -3.16 14.05
C GLY A 203 24.54 -2.76 12.61
N SER A 204 24.48 -3.72 11.68
CA SER A 204 24.74 -3.50 10.25
C SER A 204 23.50 -3.15 9.40
N ASN A 205 22.31 -3.02 10.00
CA ASN A 205 21.08 -2.79 9.27
C ASN A 205 20.95 -1.34 8.76
N THR A 206 20.77 -1.18 7.45
CA THR A 206 20.61 0.14 6.80
C THR A 206 19.16 0.61 6.70
N HIS A 207 18.18 -0.27 6.90
CA HIS A 207 16.76 0.08 6.83
C HIS A 207 16.36 0.99 7.98
N LEU A 208 15.54 2.00 7.71
CA LEU A 208 15.10 2.98 8.70
C LEU A 208 14.31 2.31 9.82
N ILE A 209 13.24 1.57 9.49
CA ILE A 209 12.29 1.05 10.47
C ILE A 209 12.69 -0.36 10.91
N LEU A 210 12.88 -0.54 12.22
CA LEU A 210 13.32 -1.79 12.83
C LEU A 210 12.20 -2.48 13.61
N SER A 211 12.27 -3.80 13.72
CA SER A 211 11.36 -4.62 14.53
C SER A 211 11.49 -4.27 16.01
N LEU A 212 10.37 -4.28 16.74
CA LEU A 212 10.34 -4.03 18.19
C LEU A 212 11.02 -5.14 18.98
N ASN A 213 11.01 -6.36 18.46
CA ASN A 213 11.62 -7.52 19.11
C ASN A 213 13.08 -7.68 18.67
N LYS A 214 13.95 -8.06 19.60
CA LYS A 214 15.32 -8.51 19.30
C LYS A 214 15.26 -9.68 18.28
N PRO A 215 16.16 -9.73 17.28
CA PRO A 215 17.34 -8.88 17.09
C PRO A 215 17.08 -7.62 16.22
N HIS A 216 15.92 -6.96 16.36
CA HIS A 216 15.59 -5.68 15.72
C HIS A 216 15.77 -5.64 14.20
N LYS A 217 15.43 -6.74 13.51
CA LYS A 217 15.51 -6.86 12.06
C LYS A 217 14.63 -5.83 11.34
N PRO A 218 14.91 -5.47 10.07
CA PRO A 218 14.04 -4.62 9.27
C PRO A 218 12.60 -5.11 9.23
N VAL A 219 11.63 -4.20 9.34
CA VAL A 219 10.21 -4.58 9.31
C VAL A 219 9.69 -4.80 7.90
N SER A 220 8.76 -5.73 7.75
CA SER A 220 8.03 -5.96 6.51
C SER A 220 6.94 -4.89 6.27
N PRO A 221 6.46 -4.74 5.02
CA PRO A 221 5.29 -3.90 4.71
C PRO A 221 4.03 -4.31 5.50
N SER A 222 3.87 -5.61 5.81
CA SER A 222 2.74 -6.11 6.59
C SER A 222 2.80 -5.64 8.05
N THR A 223 4.00 -5.63 8.66
CA THR A 223 4.21 -5.10 10.01
C THR A 223 3.91 -3.60 10.07
N ILE A 224 4.39 -2.81 9.10
CA ILE A 224 4.08 -1.38 8.99
C ILE A 224 2.56 -1.17 8.87
N SER A 225 1.89 -1.93 7.99
CA SER A 225 0.44 -1.83 7.81
C SER A 225 -0.33 -2.15 9.09
N ARG A 226 0.15 -3.13 9.87
CA ARG A 226 -0.39 -3.48 11.18
C ARG A 226 -0.17 -2.37 12.20
N TRP A 227 1.01 -1.77 12.26
CA TRP A 227 1.27 -0.64 13.15
C TRP A 227 0.38 0.56 12.84
N ILE A 228 0.21 0.90 11.57
CA ILE A 228 -0.74 1.94 11.16
C ILE A 228 -2.15 1.61 11.64
N LYS A 229 -2.65 0.39 11.37
CA LYS A 229 -3.98 -0.05 11.82
C LYS A 229 -4.14 0.03 13.34
N ASN A 230 -3.13 -0.40 14.10
CA ASN A 230 -3.15 -0.33 15.56
C ASN A 230 -3.16 1.12 16.05
N THR A 231 -2.37 2.01 15.45
CA THR A 231 -2.39 3.44 15.78
C THR A 231 -3.76 4.06 15.49
N LEU A 232 -4.40 3.71 14.36
CA LEU A 232 -5.77 4.14 14.05
C LEU A 232 -6.76 3.72 15.14
N SER A 233 -6.67 2.47 15.62
CA SER A 233 -7.50 1.98 16.72
C SER A 233 -7.30 2.80 17.99
N VAL A 234 -6.06 3.11 18.36
CA VAL A 234 -5.74 3.94 19.54
C VAL A 234 -6.31 5.36 19.39
N CYS A 235 -6.40 5.87 18.17
CA CYS A 235 -6.98 7.18 17.88
C CYS A 235 -8.52 7.17 17.75
N GLY A 236 -9.19 6.06 18.08
CA GLY A 236 -10.65 5.94 18.02
C GLY A 236 -11.20 5.85 16.59
N ILE A 237 -10.40 5.45 15.61
CA ILE A 237 -10.87 5.16 14.25
C ILE A 237 -11.33 3.71 14.18
N ASP A 238 -12.51 3.49 13.60
CA ASP A 238 -13.08 2.15 13.46
C ASP A 238 -12.26 1.28 12.49
N ILE A 239 -11.53 0.33 13.06
CA ILE A 239 -10.66 -0.61 12.33
C ILE A 239 -11.38 -1.84 11.76
N SER A 240 -12.69 -1.98 12.01
CA SER A 240 -13.55 -2.94 11.32
C SER A 240 -13.82 -2.47 9.88
N ILE A 241 -13.93 -1.15 9.70
CA ILE A 241 -14.12 -0.49 8.40
C ILE A 241 -12.76 -0.19 7.76
N PHE A 242 -11.85 0.44 8.51
CA PHE A 242 -10.60 0.98 7.95
C PHE A 242 -9.39 0.07 8.18
N SER A 243 -8.53 -0.03 7.17
CA SER A 243 -7.25 -0.74 7.27
C SER A 243 -6.07 0.23 7.14
N GLY A 244 -4.84 -0.21 7.37
CA GLY A 244 -3.65 0.64 7.23
C GLY A 244 -3.48 1.27 5.83
N HIS A 245 -4.09 0.70 4.78
CA HIS A 245 -4.08 1.31 3.44
C HIS A 245 -5.00 2.54 3.33
N SER A 246 -6.00 2.67 4.20
CA SER A 246 -6.95 3.80 4.19
C SER A 246 -6.28 5.13 4.48
N THR A 247 -5.16 5.14 5.22
CA THR A 247 -4.40 6.35 5.59
C THR A 247 -4.02 7.18 4.38
N ARG A 248 -3.59 6.52 3.30
CA ARG A 248 -3.27 7.20 2.04
C ARG A 248 -4.47 7.97 1.50
N HIS A 249 -5.64 7.33 1.45
CA HIS A 249 -6.87 7.93 0.94
C HIS A 249 -7.32 9.09 1.83
N ALA A 250 -7.29 8.92 3.15
CA ALA A 250 -7.64 9.95 4.13
C ALA A 250 -6.73 11.19 4.00
N SER A 251 -5.41 11.00 3.91
CA SER A 251 -4.45 12.09 3.69
C SER A 251 -4.71 12.84 2.39
N THR A 252 -4.82 12.12 1.27
CA THR A 252 -5.00 12.77 -0.04
C THR A 252 -6.33 13.48 -0.16
N SER A 253 -7.40 12.90 0.38
CA SER A 253 -8.74 13.47 0.36
C SER A 253 -8.78 14.78 1.17
N THR A 254 -8.22 14.77 2.38
CA THR A 254 -8.16 15.95 3.25
C THR A 254 -7.29 17.05 2.65
N ALA A 255 -6.14 16.70 2.06
CA ALA A 255 -5.27 17.66 1.40
C ALA A 255 -5.97 18.32 0.20
N ASN A 256 -6.72 17.54 -0.60
CA ASN A 256 -7.47 18.08 -1.73
C ASN A 256 -8.60 19.00 -1.26
N ALA A 257 -9.35 18.60 -0.22
CA ALA A 257 -10.41 19.43 0.35
C ALA A 257 -9.87 20.78 0.87
N LYS A 258 -8.77 20.77 1.63
CA LYS A 258 -8.12 22.00 2.11
C LYS A 258 -7.64 22.89 0.97
N ARG A 259 -7.04 22.30 -0.07
CA ARG A 259 -6.58 23.05 -1.25
C ARG A 259 -7.75 23.74 -1.97
N SER A 260 -8.90 23.06 -2.08
CA SER A 260 -10.11 23.65 -2.68
C SER A 260 -10.62 24.83 -1.86
N VAL A 261 -10.68 24.72 -0.53
CA VAL A 261 -11.08 25.82 0.36
C VAL A 261 -10.12 27.01 0.25
N THR A 262 -8.80 26.78 0.28
CA THR A 262 -7.82 27.87 0.11
C THR A 262 -7.96 28.57 -1.24
N ARG A 263 -8.24 27.82 -2.31
CA ARG A 263 -8.48 28.41 -3.64
C ARG A 263 -9.75 29.25 -3.67
N TYR A 264 -10.84 28.76 -3.08
CA TYR A 264 -12.10 29.48 -2.97
C TYR A 264 -11.92 30.81 -2.20
N ASN A 265 -11.30 30.76 -1.02
CA ASN A 265 -11.05 31.97 -0.21
C ASN A 265 -10.15 32.98 -0.95
N LYS A 266 -9.12 32.51 -1.65
CA LYS A 266 -8.24 33.38 -2.45
C LYS A 266 -8.96 34.01 -3.64
N ALA A 267 -9.91 33.31 -4.24
CA ALA A 267 -10.74 33.86 -5.32
C ALA A 267 -11.67 34.96 -4.80
N ASN A 268 -12.35 34.74 -3.67
CA ASN A 268 -13.24 35.75 -3.08
C ASN A 268 -12.47 37.00 -2.59
N SER A 269 -11.30 36.83 -1.96
CA SER A 269 -10.46 37.97 -1.53
C SER A 269 -9.94 38.86 -2.67
N ARG A 270 -10.07 38.42 -3.92
CA ARG A 270 -9.72 39.19 -5.12
C ARG A 270 -10.93 39.88 -5.76
N LEU A 271 -12.14 39.49 -5.39
CA LEU A 271 -13.39 40.13 -5.82
C LEU A 271 -13.78 41.28 -4.88
N ASP A 272 -13.29 41.25 -3.64
CA ASP A 272 -13.49 42.31 -2.63
C ASP A 272 -12.42 43.43 -2.68
N LYS A 273 -11.65 43.53 -3.76
CA LYS A 273 -10.64 44.58 -4.03
C LYS A 273 -10.90 45.21 -5.39
#